data_AF-A0AAW9DJJ0-F1
#
_entry.id   AF-A0AAW9DJJ0-F1
#
_cell.length_a   1.000
_cell.length_b   1.000
_cell.length_c   1.000
_cell.angle_alpha   90.00
_cell.angle_beta   90.00
_cell.angle_gamma   90.00
#
_symmetry.space_group_name_H-M   'P 1'
#
loop_
_entity.id
_entity.type
_entity.pdbx_description
1 polymer ?
#
loop_
_entity_poly.entity_id
_entity_poly.type
_entity_poly.pdbx_seq_one_letter_code
_entity_poly.pdbx_strand_id
1 'polypeptide(L)'
;MTRIKAVKQKAILNVAESLGYSFRRLSGHIYEHPDHDSFRIFADTNTFKWFSRDIQGDVIDFVQLVAGVTFKEAVSYLETGDFEQAKLIEETYQPFQYYLHEEPFQQARIYLKDIRGLSDQTINTFGRQGLLAQATYQSEPVLVLKSYDHNGTLQAASLQGLVKNEEKHDRGYLKKIMK
;
A
#
# COMPACT_ATOMS: atom_id res chain seq x y z
N MET A 1 -21.07 21.33 -17.70
CA MET A 1 -21.04 20.89 -16.29
C MET A 1 -19.90 19.91 -16.11
N THR A 2 -19.10 20.00 -15.04
CA THR A 2 -17.96 19.10 -14.81
C THR A 2 -18.45 17.67 -14.57
N ARG A 3 -17.74 16.67 -15.09
CA ARG A 3 -17.95 15.22 -14.90
C ARG A 3 -18.38 14.84 -13.47
N ILE A 4 -17.64 15.32 -12.48
CA ILE A 4 -17.90 15.09 -11.04
C ILE A 4 -19.24 15.66 -10.56
N LYS A 5 -19.68 16.81 -11.09
CA LYS A 5 -20.96 17.41 -10.68
C LYS A 5 -22.15 16.57 -11.13
N ALA A 6 -22.04 15.88 -12.27
CA ALA A 6 -23.11 15.02 -12.78
C ALA A 6 -23.27 13.75 -11.92
N VAL A 7 -22.17 13.09 -11.55
CA VAL A 7 -22.25 11.88 -10.71
C VAL A 7 -22.77 12.17 -9.30
N LYS A 8 -22.43 13.33 -8.72
CA LYS A 8 -22.94 13.74 -7.39
C LYS A 8 -24.45 13.96 -7.34
N GLN A 9 -25.11 14.10 -8.49
CA GLN A 9 -26.57 14.23 -8.56
C GLN A 9 -27.29 12.88 -8.60
N LYS A 10 -26.57 11.77 -8.72
CA LYS A 10 -27.19 10.43 -8.66
C LYS A 10 -27.71 10.16 -7.25
N ALA A 11 -28.97 9.73 -7.17
CA ALA A 11 -29.61 9.43 -5.90
C ALA A 11 -28.91 8.27 -5.18
N ILE A 12 -28.38 8.55 -3.99
CA ILE A 12 -27.63 7.58 -3.18
C ILE A 12 -28.46 6.34 -2.82
N LEU A 13 -29.78 6.45 -2.72
CA LEU A 13 -30.67 5.29 -2.50
C LEU A 13 -30.67 4.33 -3.69
N ASN A 14 -30.74 4.85 -4.91
CA ASN A 14 -30.72 4.02 -6.11
C ASN A 14 -29.35 3.35 -6.29
N VAL A 15 -28.28 4.08 -5.94
CA VAL A 15 -26.90 3.56 -5.93
C VAL A 15 -26.71 2.49 -4.86
N ALA A 16 -27.30 2.67 -3.68
CA ALA A 16 -27.29 1.66 -2.63
C ALA A 16 -27.98 0.37 -3.10
N GLU A 17 -29.17 0.50 -3.70
CA GLU A 17 -29.93 -0.64 -4.21
C GLU A 17 -29.16 -1.39 -5.31
N SER A 18 -28.51 -0.69 -6.25
CA SER A 18 -27.69 -1.32 -7.30
C SER A 18 -26.44 -2.02 -6.75
N LEU A 19 -25.99 -1.66 -5.55
CA LEU A 19 -24.89 -2.31 -4.82
C LEU A 19 -25.38 -3.39 -3.85
N GLY A 20 -26.69 -3.69 -3.83
CA GLY A 20 -27.28 -4.70 -2.94
C GLY A 20 -27.53 -4.22 -1.50
N TYR A 21 -27.41 -2.92 -1.23
CA TYR A 21 -27.72 -2.32 0.07
C TYR A 21 -29.15 -1.81 0.09
N SER A 22 -29.96 -2.36 1.00
CA SER A 22 -31.33 -1.89 1.22
C SER A 22 -31.40 -1.03 2.48
N PHE A 23 -32.12 0.09 2.39
CA PHE A 23 -32.36 0.97 3.53
C PHE A 23 -33.86 1.08 3.79
N ARG A 24 -34.25 0.93 5.07
CA ARG A 24 -35.64 1.13 5.49
C ARG A 24 -35.89 2.61 5.77
N ARG A 25 -37.06 3.11 5.40
CA ARG A 25 -37.44 4.50 5.72
C ARG A 25 -37.67 4.63 7.22
N LEU A 26 -36.99 5.58 7.85
CA LEU A 26 -37.15 5.88 9.28
C LEU A 26 -38.17 7.00 9.49
N SER A 27 -37.93 8.16 8.88
CA SER A 27 -38.81 9.34 8.95
C SER A 27 -38.45 10.33 7.86
N GLY A 28 -39.45 10.99 7.26
CA GLY A 28 -39.21 12.03 6.24
C GLY A 28 -38.33 11.53 5.09
N HIS A 29 -37.16 12.16 4.92
CA HIS A 29 -36.13 11.82 3.94
C HIS A 29 -34.95 11.02 4.53
N ILE A 30 -35.11 10.48 5.74
CA ILE A 30 -34.10 9.72 6.46
C ILE A 30 -34.39 8.23 6.32
N TYR A 31 -33.38 7.48 5.88
CA TYR A 31 -33.40 6.04 5.72
C TYR A 31 -32.29 5.42 6.55
N GLU A 32 -32.50 4.24 7.10
CA GLU A 32 -31.58 3.54 7.99
C GLU A 32 -31.30 2.13 7.47
N HIS A 33 -30.05 1.70 7.59
CA HIS A 33 -29.66 0.34 7.22
C HIS A 33 -30.21 -0.65 8.27
N PRO A 34 -30.86 -1.75 7.87
CA PRO A 34 -31.49 -2.69 8.81
C PRO A 34 -30.45 -3.41 9.70
N ASP A 35 -29.29 -3.76 9.15
CA ASP A 35 -28.28 -4.58 9.85
C ASP A 35 -27.10 -3.79 10.42
N HIS A 36 -27.04 -2.48 10.16
CA HIS A 36 -25.92 -1.63 10.57
C HIS A 36 -26.42 -0.49 11.43
N ASP A 37 -26.17 -0.61 12.74
CA ASP A 37 -26.58 0.40 13.70
C ASP A 37 -26.06 1.77 13.32
N SER A 38 -27.00 2.71 13.23
CA SER A 38 -26.77 4.11 12.93
C SER A 38 -26.08 4.37 11.58
N PHE A 39 -26.29 3.52 10.57
CA PHE A 39 -25.95 3.86 9.19
C PHE A 39 -27.18 4.43 8.49
N ARG A 40 -27.14 5.73 8.17
CA ARG A 40 -28.28 6.47 7.64
C ARG A 40 -27.97 7.19 6.32
N ILE A 41 -29.00 7.27 5.48
CA ILE A 41 -29.03 8.07 4.26
C ILE A 41 -30.01 9.23 4.44
N PHE A 42 -29.58 10.42 4.02
CA PHE A 42 -30.36 11.65 4.00
C PHE A 42 -30.65 12.02 2.53
N ALA A 43 -31.86 11.65 2.06
CA ALA A 43 -32.22 11.76 0.65
C ALA A 43 -32.43 13.20 0.17
N ASP A 44 -32.71 14.13 1.08
CA ASP A 44 -32.85 15.57 0.83
C ASP A 44 -31.50 16.23 0.46
N THR A 45 -30.42 15.80 1.11
CA THR A 45 -29.06 16.30 0.88
C THR A 45 -28.23 15.39 -0.03
N ASN A 46 -28.74 14.21 -0.36
CA ASN A 46 -28.03 13.16 -1.10
C ASN A 46 -26.71 12.73 -0.42
N THR A 47 -26.73 12.60 0.91
CA THR A 47 -25.56 12.23 1.73
C THR A 47 -25.86 11.03 2.62
N PHE A 48 -24.81 10.46 3.22
CA PHE A 48 -24.93 9.45 4.26
C PHE A 48 -24.13 9.80 5.51
N LYS A 49 -24.49 9.19 6.63
CA LYS A 49 -23.69 9.18 7.86
C LYS A 49 -23.76 7.82 8.53
N TRP A 50 -22.61 7.28 8.90
CA TRP A 50 -22.46 6.13 9.76
C TRP A 50 -21.96 6.59 11.13
N PHE A 51 -22.89 6.84 12.05
CA PHE A 51 -22.59 7.51 13.33
C PHE A 51 -21.64 6.69 14.22
N SER A 52 -21.77 5.36 14.25
CA SER A 52 -20.92 4.50 15.08
C SER A 52 -19.47 4.40 14.59
N ARG A 53 -19.19 4.80 13.34
CA ARG A 53 -17.84 4.84 12.76
C ARG A 53 -17.30 6.25 12.55
N ASP A 54 -18.11 7.27 12.82
CA ASP A 54 -17.84 8.67 12.49
C ASP A 54 -17.45 8.90 11.01
N ILE A 55 -18.16 8.23 10.10
CA ILE A 55 -17.95 8.36 8.64
C ILE A 55 -19.17 9.05 8.04
N GLN A 56 -18.96 9.98 7.12
CA GLN A 56 -20.02 10.66 6.37
C GLN A 56 -19.49 11.10 5.00
N GLY A 57 -20.39 11.31 4.04
CA GLY A 57 -19.99 11.76 2.72
C GLY A 57 -21.14 11.82 1.73
N ASP A 58 -20.79 12.11 0.48
CA ASP A 58 -21.72 12.09 -0.65
C ASP A 58 -21.80 10.71 -1.30
N VAL A 59 -22.48 10.63 -2.43
CA VAL A 59 -22.69 9.38 -3.18
C VAL A 59 -21.38 8.73 -3.66
N ILE A 60 -20.31 9.51 -3.91
CA ILE A 60 -19.00 8.95 -4.31
C ILE A 60 -18.36 8.29 -3.09
N ASP A 61 -18.33 9.00 -1.96
CA ASP A 61 -17.81 8.49 -0.70
C ASP A 61 -18.56 7.23 -0.26
N PHE A 62 -19.88 7.18 -0.51
CA PHE A 62 -20.70 6.00 -0.24
C PHE A 62 -20.22 4.79 -1.03
N VAL A 63 -20.03 4.92 -2.35
CA VAL A 63 -19.54 3.82 -3.20
C VAL A 63 -18.15 3.36 -2.77
N GLN A 64 -17.25 4.29 -2.45
CA GLN A 64 -15.92 3.95 -1.93
C GLN A 64 -16.02 3.13 -0.64
N LEU A 65 -16.90 3.54 0.28
CA LEU A 65 -17.08 2.89 1.56
C LEU A 65 -17.67 1.48 1.44
N VAL A 66 -18.74 1.32 0.67
CA VAL A 66 -19.49 0.05 0.63
C VAL A 66 -18.91 -0.99 -0.32
N ALA A 67 -18.18 -0.55 -1.36
CA ALA A 67 -17.51 -1.43 -2.32
C ALA A 67 -16.00 -1.56 -2.10
N GLY A 68 -15.39 -0.74 -1.22
CA GLY A 68 -13.95 -0.80 -0.92
C GLY A 68 -13.06 -0.34 -2.07
N VAL A 69 -13.55 0.57 -2.92
CA VAL A 69 -12.86 1.01 -4.16
C VAL A 69 -12.26 2.40 -4.03
N THR A 70 -11.34 2.74 -4.95
CA THR A 70 -10.77 4.09 -5.05
C THR A 70 -11.77 5.12 -5.55
N PHE A 71 -11.49 6.40 -5.35
CA PHE A 71 -12.32 7.51 -5.86
C PHE A 71 -12.54 7.42 -7.38
N LYS A 72 -11.50 7.05 -8.13
CA LYS A 72 -11.57 6.93 -9.60
C LYS A 72 -12.53 5.80 -10.02
N GLU A 73 -12.46 4.67 -9.35
CA GLU A 73 -13.34 3.52 -9.59
C GLU A 73 -14.78 3.82 -9.19
N ALA A 74 -15.00 4.50 -8.05
CA ALA A 74 -16.32 4.95 -7.62
C ALA A 74 -16.96 5.92 -8.62
N VAL A 75 -16.21 6.90 -9.14
CA VAL A 75 -16.69 7.79 -10.21
C VAL A 75 -17.00 7.00 -11.49
N SER A 76 -16.16 6.04 -11.86
CA SER A 76 -16.39 5.20 -13.04
C SER A 76 -17.67 4.37 -12.92
N TYR A 77 -17.89 3.74 -11.76
CA TYR A 77 -19.12 3.00 -11.43
C TYR A 77 -20.35 3.90 -11.52
N LEU A 78 -20.28 5.08 -10.91
CA LEU A 78 -21.39 6.03 -10.94
C LEU A 78 -21.69 6.53 -12.36
N GLU A 79 -20.78 6.45 -13.31
CA GLU A 79 -21.04 6.82 -14.70
C GLU A 79 -21.60 5.67 -15.52
N THR A 80 -20.98 4.50 -15.42
CA THR A 80 -21.19 3.36 -16.30
C THR A 80 -22.22 2.38 -15.77
N GLY A 81 -22.47 2.36 -14.46
CA GLY A 81 -23.33 1.40 -13.78
C GLY A 81 -22.65 0.09 -13.43
N ASP A 82 -21.41 -0.12 -13.88
CA ASP A 82 -20.62 -1.32 -13.64
C ASP A 82 -19.28 -0.93 -13.01
N PHE A 83 -18.80 -1.74 -12.07
CA PHE A 83 -17.39 -1.67 -11.76
C PHE A 83 -16.67 -2.18 -13.01
N GLU A 84 -15.68 -1.43 -13.51
CA GLU A 84 -14.76 -2.04 -14.46
C GLU A 84 -14.29 -3.32 -13.78
N GLN A 85 -14.56 -4.47 -14.40
CA GLN A 85 -14.02 -5.72 -13.91
C GLN A 85 -12.53 -5.46 -13.77
N ALA A 86 -12.08 -5.36 -12.51
CA ALA A 86 -10.67 -5.36 -12.24
C ALA A 86 -10.19 -6.58 -13.01
N LYS A 87 -9.37 -6.37 -14.04
CA LYS A 87 -8.52 -7.46 -14.49
C LYS A 87 -7.87 -7.88 -13.19
N LEU A 88 -8.25 -9.07 -12.72
CA LEU A 88 -7.47 -9.82 -11.78
C LEU A 88 -6.14 -9.95 -12.50
N ILE A 89 -5.29 -8.95 -12.33
CA ILE A 89 -3.87 -9.17 -12.36
C ILE A 89 -3.75 -10.02 -11.11
N GLU A 90 -3.95 -11.33 -11.28
CA GLU A 90 -3.16 -12.28 -10.53
C GLU A 90 -1.74 -11.76 -10.74
N GLU A 91 -1.23 -10.97 -9.79
CA GLU A 91 0.19 -10.76 -9.70
C GLU A 91 0.71 -12.18 -9.51
N THR A 92 1.04 -12.84 -10.61
CA THR A 92 1.70 -14.13 -10.61
C THR A 92 2.88 -13.93 -9.69
N TYR A 93 2.79 -14.47 -8.47
CA TYR A 93 3.84 -14.34 -7.47
C TYR A 93 5.11 -14.86 -8.12
N GLN A 94 6.03 -13.97 -8.44
CA GLN A 94 7.36 -14.38 -8.85
C GLN A 94 8.18 -14.49 -7.57
N PRO A 95 8.71 -15.68 -7.25
CA PRO A 95 9.61 -15.83 -6.12
C PRO A 95 10.76 -14.83 -6.25
N PHE A 96 11.12 -14.20 -5.15
CA PHE A 96 12.25 -13.29 -5.12
C PHE A 96 13.52 -13.98 -5.62
N GLN A 97 14.21 -13.35 -6.57
CA GLN A 97 15.48 -13.85 -7.12
C GLN A 97 16.63 -12.94 -6.71
N TYR A 98 17.49 -13.46 -5.85
CA TYR A 98 18.74 -12.80 -5.51
C TYR A 98 19.80 -13.09 -6.57
N TYR A 99 20.19 -12.06 -7.33
CA TYR A 99 21.08 -12.20 -8.50
C TYR A 99 22.47 -11.55 -8.32
N LEU A 100 22.75 -10.93 -7.17
CA LEU A 100 24.06 -10.29 -6.97
C LEU A 100 25.14 -11.32 -6.67
N HIS A 101 26.31 -11.11 -7.25
CA HIS A 101 27.50 -11.87 -6.91
C HIS A 101 28.07 -11.36 -5.59
N GLU A 102 28.18 -12.25 -4.60
CA GLU A 102 28.71 -11.90 -3.28
C GLU A 102 30.24 -11.85 -3.28
N GLU A 103 30.76 -10.81 -2.66
CA GLU A 103 32.18 -10.48 -2.57
C GLU A 103 32.71 -10.65 -1.15
N PRO A 104 34.04 -10.67 -0.96
CA PRO A 104 34.63 -10.65 0.37
C PRO A 104 34.13 -9.47 1.22
N PHE A 105 33.64 -9.77 2.43
CA PHE A 105 32.93 -8.85 3.32
C PHE A 105 33.80 -7.75 3.99
N GLN A 106 35.00 -7.47 3.46
CA GLN A 106 35.98 -6.61 4.11
C GLN A 106 35.52 -5.16 4.21
N GLN A 107 35.02 -4.58 3.11
CA GLN A 107 34.59 -3.18 3.09
C GLN A 107 33.30 -3.00 3.90
N ALA A 108 32.37 -3.95 3.78
CA ALA A 108 31.14 -3.97 4.55
C ALA A 108 31.40 -4.06 6.07
N ARG A 109 32.39 -4.85 6.51
CA ARG A 109 32.80 -4.89 7.92
C ARG A 109 33.36 -3.55 8.38
N ILE A 110 34.28 -2.94 7.63
CA ILE A 110 34.85 -1.63 7.97
C ILE A 110 33.75 -0.59 8.08
N TYR A 111 32.84 -0.55 7.10
CA TYR A 111 31.69 0.37 7.13
C TYR A 111 30.82 0.15 8.35
N LEU A 112 30.42 -1.09 8.65
CA LEU A 112 29.56 -1.37 9.79
C LEU A 112 30.22 -1.07 11.14
N LYS A 113 31.51 -1.37 11.27
CA LYS A 113 32.25 -1.17 12.51
C LYS A 113 32.66 0.28 12.70
N ASP A 114 33.41 0.83 11.75
CA ASP A 114 34.13 2.08 11.92
C ASP A 114 33.26 3.29 11.55
N ILE A 115 32.33 3.13 10.60
CA ILE A 115 31.43 4.22 10.16
C ILE A 115 30.08 4.16 10.88
N ARG A 116 29.53 2.95 11.09
CA ARG A 116 28.22 2.77 11.73
C ARG A 116 28.29 2.45 13.23
N GLY A 117 29.50 2.19 13.76
CA GLY A 117 29.71 1.97 15.20
C GLY A 117 29.17 0.65 15.72
N LEU A 118 28.97 -0.36 14.87
CA LEU A 118 28.50 -1.67 15.31
C LEU A 118 29.65 -2.50 15.91
N SER A 119 29.35 -3.24 16.98
CA SER A 119 30.34 -4.14 17.60
C SER A 119 30.65 -5.33 16.70
N ASP A 120 31.87 -5.88 16.83
CA ASP A 120 32.25 -7.11 16.12
C ASP A 120 31.30 -8.26 16.45
N GLN A 121 30.81 -8.35 17.70
CA GLN A 121 29.84 -9.36 18.10
C GLN A 121 28.54 -9.26 17.29
N THR A 122 27.99 -8.05 17.14
CA THR A 122 26.80 -7.80 16.32
C THR A 122 27.07 -8.20 14.87
N ILE A 123 28.13 -7.67 14.26
CA ILE A 123 28.46 -7.95 12.84
C ILE A 123 28.64 -9.46 12.61
N ASN A 124 29.37 -10.14 13.50
CA ASN A 124 29.60 -11.59 13.42
C ASN A 124 28.30 -12.39 13.57
N THR A 125 27.39 -11.96 14.45
CA THR A 125 26.12 -12.66 14.70
C THR A 125 25.24 -12.62 13.45
N PHE A 126 25.00 -11.42 12.90
CA PHE A 126 24.19 -11.25 11.68
C PHE A 126 24.88 -11.85 10.44
N GLY A 127 26.21 -11.79 10.36
CA GLY A 127 26.99 -12.45 9.30
C GLY A 127 26.85 -13.99 9.34
N ARG A 128 26.96 -14.61 10.53
CA ARG A 128 26.78 -16.07 10.68
C ARG A 128 25.36 -16.54 10.39
N GLN A 129 24.37 -15.69 10.65
CA GLN A 129 22.97 -15.94 10.27
C GLN A 129 22.72 -15.80 8.76
N GLY A 130 23.74 -15.40 7.98
CA GLY A 130 23.60 -15.17 6.54
C GLY A 130 22.75 -13.95 6.19
N LEU A 131 22.61 -12.99 7.11
CA LEU A 131 21.80 -11.78 6.93
C LEU A 131 22.59 -10.64 6.29
N LEU A 132 23.92 -10.71 6.30
CA LEU A 132 24.81 -9.68 5.75
C LEU A 132 25.69 -10.26 4.65
N ALA A 133 25.78 -9.56 3.52
CA ALA A 133 26.74 -9.83 2.46
C ALA A 133 27.29 -8.52 1.89
N GLN A 134 28.36 -8.62 1.11
CA GLN A 134 28.87 -7.51 0.31
C GLN A 134 28.71 -7.89 -1.16
N ALA A 135 28.38 -6.93 -2.02
CA ALA A 135 28.32 -7.12 -3.45
C ALA A 135 28.62 -5.81 -4.18
N THR A 136 28.69 -5.87 -5.51
CA THR A 136 28.67 -4.68 -6.37
C THR A 136 27.31 -4.52 -7.03
N TYR A 137 26.74 -3.32 -6.94
CA TYR A 137 25.51 -2.94 -7.64
C TYR A 137 25.75 -1.66 -8.44
N GLN A 138 25.52 -1.69 -9.75
CA GLN A 138 25.73 -0.55 -10.65
C GLN A 138 27.12 0.11 -10.47
N SER A 139 28.16 -0.73 -10.39
CA SER A 139 29.56 -0.33 -10.20
C SER A 139 29.87 0.34 -8.85
N GLU A 140 28.98 0.24 -7.86
CA GLU A 140 29.21 0.69 -6.49
C GLU A 140 29.24 -0.50 -5.52
N PRO A 141 30.18 -0.53 -4.56
CA PRO A 141 30.19 -1.54 -3.52
C PRO A 141 29.06 -1.28 -2.51
N VAL A 142 28.31 -2.34 -2.18
CA VAL A 142 27.13 -2.28 -1.33
C VAL A 142 27.18 -3.32 -0.21
N LEU A 143 26.71 -2.94 0.97
CA LEU A 143 26.22 -3.85 1.99
C LEU A 143 24.84 -4.36 1.58
N VAL A 144 24.69 -5.67 1.58
CA VAL A 144 23.43 -6.37 1.33
C VAL A 144 22.88 -6.84 2.69
N LEU A 145 21.67 -6.40 3.04
CA LEU A 145 20.90 -6.91 4.17
C LEU A 145 19.79 -7.81 3.64
N LYS A 146 19.90 -9.11 3.91
CA LYS A 146 18.95 -10.13 3.44
C LYS A 146 17.77 -10.26 4.39
N SER A 147 16.57 -10.36 3.85
CA SER A 147 15.32 -10.50 4.61
C SER A 147 14.65 -11.82 4.28
N TYR A 148 14.46 -12.65 5.30
CA TYR A 148 13.84 -13.97 5.19
C TYR A 148 12.45 -13.96 5.84
N ASP A 149 11.54 -14.79 5.34
CA ASP A 149 10.26 -15.06 6.00
C ASP A 149 10.41 -16.04 7.18
N HIS A 150 9.28 -16.35 7.82
CA HIS A 150 9.21 -17.28 8.95
C HIS A 150 9.60 -18.73 8.58
N ASN A 151 9.59 -19.07 7.29
CA ASN A 151 10.00 -20.38 6.77
C ASN A 151 11.47 -20.41 6.35
N GLY A 152 12.20 -19.29 6.51
CA GLY A 152 13.60 -19.18 6.10
C GLY A 152 13.79 -18.98 4.59
N THR A 153 12.75 -18.61 3.84
CA THR A 153 12.87 -18.28 2.41
C THR A 153 13.28 -16.83 2.25
N LEU A 154 14.28 -16.56 1.41
CA LEU A 154 14.73 -15.21 1.11
C LEU A 154 13.65 -14.47 0.31
N GLN A 155 13.13 -13.37 0.84
CA GLN A 155 12.03 -12.61 0.22
C GLN A 155 12.46 -11.27 -0.33
N ALA A 156 13.57 -10.72 0.16
CA ALA A 156 14.09 -9.43 -0.30
C ALA A 156 15.55 -9.23 0.12
N ALA A 157 16.19 -8.23 -0.49
CA ALA A 157 17.47 -7.72 -0.02
C ALA A 157 17.48 -6.18 -0.05
N SER A 158 18.00 -5.54 1.00
CA SER A 158 18.23 -4.10 1.02
C SER A 158 19.70 -3.81 0.74
N LEU A 159 19.96 -2.87 -0.16
CA LEU A 159 21.31 -2.45 -0.55
C LEU A 159 21.62 -1.09 0.03
N GLN A 160 22.73 -1.01 0.75
CA GLN A 160 23.28 0.20 1.33
C GLN A 160 24.69 0.43 0.75
N GLY A 161 24.88 1.54 0.04
CA GLY A 161 26.19 1.91 -0.48
C GLY A 161 27.23 2.04 0.64
N LEU A 162 28.44 1.55 0.37
CA LEU A 162 29.57 1.58 1.31
C LEU A 162 30.41 2.86 1.18
N VAL A 163 30.30 3.57 0.05
CA VAL A 163 31.03 4.81 -0.24
C VAL A 163 30.05 5.98 -0.26
N LYS A 164 30.43 7.08 0.42
CA LYS A 164 29.65 8.31 0.43
C LYS A 164 29.80 9.04 -0.91
N ASN A 165 28.69 9.39 -1.55
CA ASN A 165 28.65 10.18 -2.77
C ASN A 165 27.40 11.09 -2.74
N GLU A 166 27.59 12.36 -2.36
CA GLU A 166 26.51 13.35 -2.25
C GLU A 166 26.07 13.92 -3.60
N GLU A 167 26.93 13.86 -4.62
CA GLU A 167 26.60 14.29 -5.99
C GLU A 167 25.66 13.30 -6.67
N LYS A 168 25.83 12.00 -6.38
CA LYS A 168 25.05 10.92 -7.01
C LYS A 168 23.79 10.53 -6.23
N HIS A 169 23.80 10.66 -4.90
CA HIS A 169 22.70 10.18 -4.04
C HIS A 169 22.23 11.26 -3.06
N ASP A 170 20.93 11.57 -3.07
CA ASP A 170 20.31 12.60 -2.19
C ASP A 170 20.58 12.39 -0.69
N ARG A 171 20.80 11.13 -0.27
CA ARG A 171 21.07 10.75 1.12
C ARG A 171 22.55 10.45 1.39
N GLY A 172 23.43 10.88 0.48
CA GLY A 172 24.87 10.68 0.50
C GLY A 172 25.34 9.24 0.23
N TYR A 173 24.43 8.26 0.15
CA TYR A 173 24.77 6.85 -0.13
C TYR A 173 23.67 6.20 -0.96
N LEU A 174 24.03 5.18 -1.74
CA LEU A 174 23.06 4.33 -2.42
C LEU A 174 22.11 3.68 -1.41
N LYS A 175 20.80 3.76 -1.69
CA LYS A 175 19.76 3.05 -0.95
C LYS A 175 18.77 2.41 -1.92
N LYS A 176 18.72 1.08 -1.95
CA LYS A 176 17.84 0.32 -2.84
C LYS A 176 17.24 -0.88 -2.12
N ILE A 177 16.06 -1.30 -2.55
CA ILE A 177 15.47 -2.58 -2.15
C ILE A 177 15.34 -3.45 -3.40
N MET A 178 15.75 -4.70 -3.29
CA MET A 178 15.47 -5.80 -4.21
C MET A 178 14.25 -6.55 -3.67
N LYS A 179 13.17 -6.59 -4.43
CA LYS A 179 11.93 -7.31 -4.17
C LYS A 179 11.49 -7.99 -5.45
#